data_AF-A0A816RLB3-F1
#
_entry.id   AF-A0A816RLB3-F1
#
_cell.length_a   1.000
_cell.length_b   1.000
_cell.length_c   1.000
_cell.angle_alpha   90.00
_cell.angle_beta   90.00
_cell.angle_gamma   90.00
#
_symmetry.space_group_name_H-M   'P 1'
#
loop_
_entity.id
_entity.type
_entity.pdbx_description
1 polymer ?
#
loop_
_entity_poly.entity_id
_entity_poly.type
_entity_poly.pdbx_seq_one_letter_code
_entity_poly.pdbx_strand_id
1 'polypeptide(L)'
;MSLFVQFLFCYGEAAAVAWDEQLVGIVVEEKLVSGHLSISLLLRVLLYPLNKHYKEVKALKCQDEGCSCPILLSLSFQLLGFGSGDRSSVGSKTLALYFKLETNPFLAPVLCETSKMGAYKYVSELWRKKQSDVMRFVQRVRCWEYRQQPSIVRLVRPTRPDKARRLGYKAKQGFVVYRVRVRRGGRKRPVPKGIVYGKPTNQGVTQLKFQRSKRSVAEERAGRKLGGLRVVNSYWLNEDSTYKYYEIILVDPAHNAVRNDPRINWICNPVHKHRELRGLTSEGKKNRGLRGKGHNNHKNRPSRRATWKKNNSLSLRRYR
;
A
#
# COMPACT_ATOMS: atom_id res chain seq x y z
N MET A 1 19.98 17.53 26.68
CA MET A 1 19.64 18.92 27.02
C MET A 1 18.86 18.88 28.32
N SER A 2 19.46 19.40 29.39
CA SER A 2 18.85 19.41 30.73
C SER A 2 17.90 20.60 30.80
N LEU A 3 16.59 20.37 30.87
CA LEU A 3 15.60 21.43 31.10
C LEU A 3 15.54 21.73 32.59
N PHE A 4 16.08 22.87 33.01
CA PHE A 4 15.86 23.44 34.33
C PHE A 4 14.60 24.32 34.25
N VAL A 5 13.60 24.04 35.09
CA VAL A 5 12.44 24.92 35.27
C VAL A 5 12.50 25.46 36.69
N GLN A 6 12.57 26.79 36.82
CA GLN A 6 12.65 27.50 38.08
C GLN A 6 11.29 28.13 38.36
N PHE A 7 10.64 27.77 39.47
CA PHE A 7 9.37 28.38 39.90
C PHE A 7 9.64 29.36 41.05
N LEU A 8 9.31 30.65 40.85
CA LEU A 8 9.20 31.63 41.93
C LEU A 8 7.78 31.60 42.48
N PHE A 9 7.62 31.37 43.78
CA PHE A 9 6.35 31.56 44.48
C PHE A 9 6.35 32.93 45.14
N CYS A 10 5.54 33.87 44.62
CA CYS A 10 5.17 35.09 45.31
C CYS A 10 3.69 34.99 45.70
N TYR A 11 3.36 35.34 46.94
CA TYR A 11 2.01 35.26 47.50
C TYR A 11 1.02 36.09 46.68
N GLY A 12 -0.04 35.45 46.19
CA GLY A 12 -1.14 36.09 45.49
C GLY A 12 -0.84 36.42 44.02
N GLU A 13 -1.63 35.84 43.11
CA GLU A 13 -1.58 36.01 41.66
C GLU A 13 -0.40 35.35 40.92
N ALA A 14 -0.65 34.17 40.33
CA ALA A 14 0.25 33.54 39.39
C ALA A 14 0.02 34.10 37.97
N ALA A 15 0.95 34.90 37.47
CA ALA A 15 1.08 35.19 36.04
C ALA A 15 2.09 34.22 35.41
N ALA A 16 1.65 33.45 34.41
CA ALA A 16 2.53 32.60 33.60
C ALA A 16 2.49 33.08 32.15
N VAL A 17 3.67 33.46 31.61
CA VAL A 17 3.87 33.68 30.17
C VAL A 17 4.37 32.36 29.57
N ALA A 18 3.57 31.76 28.70
CA ALA A 18 3.87 30.48 28.06
C ALA A 18 4.08 30.65 26.55
N TRP A 19 5.07 29.94 26.01
CA TRP A 19 5.14 29.57 24.60
C TRP A 19 4.96 28.05 24.50
N ASP A 20 4.10 27.65 23.57
CA ASP A 20 3.68 26.31 23.17
C ASP A 20 2.78 25.47 24.09
N GLU A 21 1.84 24.80 23.41
CA GLU A 21 0.56 24.29 23.86
C GLU A 21 0.65 23.10 24.84
N GLN A 22 0.30 23.32 26.11
CA GLN A 22 -0.51 22.46 27.00
C GLN A 22 -0.52 23.05 28.42
N LEU A 23 -1.69 23.43 28.94
CA LEU A 23 -1.85 23.88 30.33
C LEU A 23 -2.10 22.68 31.25
N VAL A 24 -1.23 22.50 32.24
CA VAL A 24 -1.45 21.59 33.38
C VAL A 24 -1.75 22.45 34.61
N GLY A 25 -3.01 22.48 35.04
CA GLY A 25 -3.40 23.14 36.29
C GLY A 25 -3.32 22.16 37.46
N ILE A 26 -2.67 22.57 38.55
CA ILE A 26 -2.65 21.85 39.82
C ILE A 26 -3.54 22.63 40.80
N VAL A 27 -4.61 22.01 41.29
CA VAL A 27 -5.43 22.55 42.38
C VAL A 27 -5.06 21.80 43.66
N VAL A 28 -4.64 22.53 44.69
CA VAL A 28 -4.37 21.99 46.03
C VAL A 28 -5.56 22.37 46.91
N GLU A 29 -6.31 21.40 47.41
CA GLU A 29 -7.29 21.61 48.48
C GLU A 29 -6.67 21.20 49.82
N GLU A 30 -6.65 22.12 50.79
CA GLU A 30 -6.30 21.82 52.17
C GLU A 30 -7.53 21.29 52.94
N LYS A 31 -7.38 20.15 53.62
CA LYS A 31 -8.23 19.81 54.78
C LYS A 31 -7.34 19.59 56.00
N LEU A 32 -7.46 20.51 56.95
CA LEU A 32 -6.86 20.45 58.27
C LEU A 32 -7.62 19.43 59.14
N VAL A 33 -6.99 18.31 59.49
CA VAL A 33 -7.40 17.48 60.63
C VAL A 33 -6.14 17.04 61.40
N SER A 34 -6.00 17.61 62.60
CA SER A 34 -5.16 17.22 63.73
C SER A 34 -3.93 16.34 63.48
N GLY A 35 -2.75 16.94 63.60
CA GLY A 35 -1.65 16.36 64.37
C GLY A 35 -1.02 15.07 63.86
N HIS A 36 -0.90 14.86 62.55
CA HIS A 36 0.13 14.01 61.91
C HIS A 36 0.19 14.39 60.42
N LEU A 37 1.36 14.78 59.91
CA LEU A 37 1.56 15.16 58.50
C LEU A 37 1.60 13.91 57.62
N SER A 38 0.43 13.42 57.20
CA SER A 38 0.27 12.47 56.09
C SER A 38 -0.25 13.23 54.86
N ILE A 39 0.66 13.65 53.98
CA ILE A 39 0.30 14.26 52.69
C ILE A 39 -0.15 13.14 51.75
N SER A 40 -1.46 12.88 51.72
CA SER A 40 -2.09 12.06 50.68
C SER A 40 -2.27 12.92 49.41
N LEU A 41 -1.33 12.81 48.48
CA LEU A 41 -1.40 13.45 47.16
C LEU A 41 -2.33 12.65 46.24
N LEU A 42 -3.63 12.98 46.24
CA LEU A 42 -4.56 12.49 45.24
C LEU A 42 -4.39 13.31 43.95
N LEU A 43 -3.54 12.81 43.04
CA LEU A 43 -3.31 13.43 41.74
C LEU A 43 -4.53 13.20 40.82
N ARG A 44 -5.44 14.18 40.73
CA ARG A 44 -6.56 14.13 39.78
C ARG A 44 -6.19 14.92 38.52
N VAL A 45 -5.73 14.23 37.49
CA VAL A 45 -5.45 14.84 36.18
C VAL A 45 -6.77 15.09 35.47
N LEU A 46 -7.27 16.34 35.50
CA LEU A 46 -8.40 16.77 34.69
C LEU A 46 -7.90 17.26 33.33
N LEU A 47 -8.05 16.43 32.30
CA LEU A 47 -7.88 16.85 30.92
C LEU A 47 -9.19 17.51 30.45
N TYR A 48 -9.20 18.83 30.31
CA TYR A 48 -10.30 19.54 29.65
C TYR A 48 -10.06 19.62 28.14
N PRO A 49 -10.94 19.08 27.28
CA PRO A 49 -10.89 19.36 25.85
C PRO A 49 -11.62 20.66 25.54
N LEU A 50 -10.87 21.72 25.24
CA LEU A 50 -11.39 22.91 24.58
C LEU A 50 -11.53 22.63 23.07
N ASN A 51 -12.74 22.33 22.60
CA ASN A 51 -13.21 22.90 21.32
C ASN A 51 -14.72 22.74 21.09
N LYS A 52 -15.36 23.88 20.80
CA LYS A 52 -16.74 24.00 20.34
C LYS A 52 -16.90 23.41 18.93
N HIS A 53 -18.12 22.96 18.66
CA HIS A 53 -18.67 22.43 17.39
C HIS A 53 -18.28 20.98 17.07
N TYR A 54 -19.19 20.03 17.28
CA TYR A 54 -19.96 19.36 16.22
C TYR A 54 -20.97 18.38 16.87
N LYS A 55 -22.15 18.30 16.23
CA LYS A 55 -23.34 17.53 16.61
C LYS A 55 -23.08 16.01 16.67
N GLU A 56 -23.76 15.35 17.60
CA GLU A 56 -24.13 13.93 17.68
C GLU A 56 -23.18 12.89 17.06
N VAL A 57 -22.48 12.13 17.91
CA VAL A 57 -21.91 10.83 17.51
C VAL A 57 -22.48 9.73 18.41
N LYS A 58 -23.37 8.93 17.80
CA LYS A 58 -23.87 7.66 18.34
C LYS A 58 -22.73 6.74 18.74
N ALA A 59 -22.85 6.17 19.94
CA ALA A 59 -22.03 5.07 20.42
C ALA A 59 -22.01 3.91 19.41
N LEU A 60 -20.81 3.56 18.94
CA LEU A 60 -20.54 2.29 18.26
C LEU A 60 -19.69 1.44 19.20
N LYS A 61 -20.28 0.31 19.61
CA LYS A 61 -19.65 -0.77 20.38
C LYS A 61 -18.35 -1.23 19.70
N CYS A 62 -17.25 -1.24 20.45
CA CYS A 62 -16.08 -2.06 20.15
C CYS A 62 -16.41 -3.52 20.45
N GLN A 63 -16.46 -4.35 19.40
CA GLN A 63 -16.17 -5.77 19.48
C GLN A 63 -14.79 -5.94 18.86
N ASP A 64 -13.78 -6.16 19.70
CA ASP A 64 -12.61 -6.96 19.37
C ASP A 64 -11.90 -7.27 20.70
N GLU A 65 -11.89 -8.55 21.02
CA GLU A 65 -11.26 -9.11 22.20
C GLU A 65 -9.73 -9.13 22.05
N GLY A 66 -9.04 -8.88 23.16
CA GLY A 66 -7.61 -9.22 23.32
C GLY A 66 -6.64 -8.06 23.29
N CYS A 67 -6.58 -7.29 24.37
CA CYS A 67 -5.33 -6.70 24.91
C CYS A 67 -5.59 -6.17 26.33
N SER A 68 -5.45 -7.05 27.31
CA SER A 68 -5.24 -6.68 28.71
C SER A 68 -3.76 -6.40 28.92
N CYS A 69 -3.40 -5.13 29.16
CA CYS A 69 -2.11 -4.76 29.75
C CYS A 69 -2.36 -3.60 30.72
N PRO A 70 -2.43 -3.84 32.05
CA PRO A 70 -2.35 -2.76 33.01
C PRO A 70 -0.89 -2.24 33.03
N ILE A 71 -0.69 -0.98 32.67
CA ILE A 71 0.60 -0.31 32.86
C ILE A 71 0.71 0.00 34.35
N LEU A 72 1.36 -0.88 35.10
CA LEU A 72 1.85 -0.60 36.45
C LEU A 72 3.05 0.34 36.33
N LEU A 73 2.85 1.63 36.55
CA LEU A 73 3.93 2.59 36.78
C LEU A 73 4.49 2.36 38.18
N SER A 74 5.59 1.60 38.32
CA SER A 74 6.36 1.58 39.55
C SER A 74 7.24 2.84 39.62
N LEU A 75 6.81 3.83 40.41
CA LEU A 75 7.64 4.99 40.75
C LEU A 75 8.52 4.62 41.94
N SER A 76 9.82 4.46 41.72
CA SER A 76 10.81 4.33 42.79
C SER A 76 11.35 5.72 43.12
N PHE A 77 11.15 6.19 44.35
CA PHE A 77 11.67 7.46 44.84
C PHE A 77 12.97 7.22 45.64
N GLN A 78 14.06 7.86 45.24
CA GLN A 78 15.30 7.93 46.01
C GLN A 78 15.49 9.38 46.50
N LEU A 79 15.47 9.57 47.82
CA LEU A 79 15.85 10.83 48.46
C LEU A 79 17.37 10.98 48.42
N LEU A 80 17.87 11.98 47.71
CA LEU A 80 19.26 12.43 47.85
C LEU A 80 19.29 13.53 48.93
N GLY A 81 20.14 13.32 49.95
CA GLY A 81 20.06 13.93 51.28
C GLY A 81 20.26 15.45 51.41
N PHE A 82 20.09 15.90 52.65
CA PHE A 82 20.13 17.30 53.09
C PHE A 82 21.57 17.82 53.22
N GLY A 83 21.89 18.91 52.51
CA GLY A 83 23.11 19.69 52.73
C GLY A 83 22.85 20.89 53.64
N SER A 84 23.49 20.91 54.81
CA SER A 84 23.48 22.00 55.79
C SER A 84 24.46 23.12 55.41
N GLY A 85 23.99 24.37 55.38
CA GLY A 85 24.81 25.58 55.19
C GLY A 85 24.21 26.78 55.95
N ASP A 86 25.10 27.60 56.51
CA ASP A 86 24.95 28.41 57.74
C ASP A 86 24.08 29.70 57.72
N ARG A 87 23.87 30.19 58.96
CA ARG A 87 23.10 31.34 59.46
C ARG A 87 23.40 32.69 58.80
N SER A 88 22.35 33.42 58.43
CA SER A 88 22.05 34.82 58.80
C SER A 88 21.19 35.52 57.72
N SER A 89 20.30 36.43 58.15
CA SER A 89 19.40 37.30 57.37
C SER A 89 18.02 36.75 56.95
N VAL A 90 17.04 37.65 57.03
CA VAL A 90 15.59 37.47 56.96
C VAL A 90 15.14 37.26 55.51
N GLY A 91 14.49 36.12 55.21
CA GLY A 91 13.94 35.84 53.87
C GLY A 91 13.35 34.43 53.78
N SER A 92 12.22 34.28 53.09
CA SER A 92 11.46 33.04 52.93
C SER A 92 12.35 31.89 52.43
N LYS A 93 12.43 30.77 53.19
CA LYS A 93 13.22 29.59 52.81
C LYS A 93 12.53 28.86 51.65
N THR A 94 13.03 29.02 50.44
CA THR A 94 12.57 28.27 49.26
C THR A 94 13.19 26.87 49.28
N LEU A 95 12.38 25.82 49.46
CA LEU A 95 12.80 24.43 49.29
C LEU A 95 12.84 24.12 47.79
N ALA A 96 14.03 23.91 47.22
CA ALA A 96 14.20 23.44 45.84
C ALA A 96 14.24 21.91 45.82
N LEU A 97 13.15 21.26 45.43
CA LEU A 97 13.12 19.84 45.10
C LEU A 97 13.57 19.65 43.65
N TYR A 98 14.73 19.03 43.46
CA TYR A 98 15.23 18.65 42.14
C TYR A 98 14.75 17.24 41.77
N PHE A 99 13.85 17.14 40.79
CA PHE A 99 13.44 15.86 40.20
C PHE A 99 14.20 15.60 38.90
N LYS A 100 14.98 14.52 38.86
CA LYS A 100 15.65 14.06 37.64
C LYS A 100 14.74 13.07 36.90
N LEU A 101 14.09 13.52 35.84
CA LEU A 101 13.36 12.64 34.91
C LEU A 101 14.36 11.99 33.94
N GLU A 102 14.89 10.83 34.30
CA GLU A 102 15.61 9.98 33.36
C GLU A 102 14.59 9.27 32.45
N THR A 103 14.31 9.87 31.29
CA THR A 103 13.58 9.18 30.23
C THR A 103 14.51 8.14 29.62
N ASN A 104 14.22 6.85 29.85
CA ASN A 104 14.88 5.74 29.18
C ASN A 104 14.80 5.93 27.65
N PRO A 105 15.92 6.08 26.91
CA PRO A 105 15.90 6.28 25.46
C PRO A 105 15.48 5.02 24.66
N PHE A 106 15.13 3.93 25.34
CA PHE A 106 14.66 2.68 24.72
C PHE A 106 13.15 2.55 24.58
N LEU A 107 12.38 3.54 25.04
CA LEU A 107 10.93 3.58 24.90
C LEU A 107 10.49 4.92 24.32
N ALA A 108 11.12 5.31 23.20
CA ALA A 108 10.52 6.31 22.32
C ALA A 108 9.13 5.80 21.96
N PRO A 109 8.06 6.53 22.33
CA PRO A 109 6.71 6.06 22.16
C PRO A 109 6.48 5.80 20.68
N VAL A 110 5.72 4.73 20.42
CA VAL A 110 4.92 4.55 19.21
C VAL A 110 3.92 5.70 19.17
N LEU A 111 4.41 6.92 18.93
CA LEU A 111 3.63 7.96 18.32
C LEU A 111 3.40 7.43 16.92
N CYS A 112 2.31 6.67 16.82
CA CYS A 112 1.58 6.45 15.60
C CYS A 112 1.39 7.84 15.00
N GLU A 113 2.35 8.25 14.17
CA GLU A 113 2.07 9.14 13.08
C GLU A 113 0.87 8.48 12.39
N THR A 114 -0.31 9.03 12.63
CA THR A 114 -1.45 8.86 11.75
C THR A 114 -1.09 9.58 10.46
N SER A 115 -0.07 9.04 9.77
CA SER A 115 0.31 9.44 8.43
C SER A 115 -0.98 9.38 7.64
N LYS A 116 -1.50 10.56 7.28
CA LYS A 116 -2.78 10.69 6.59
C LYS A 116 -2.71 9.81 5.36
N MET A 117 -3.32 8.62 5.43
CA MET A 117 -3.19 7.63 4.38
C MET A 117 -3.78 8.23 3.09
N GLY A 118 -3.03 8.22 2.00
CA GLY A 118 -3.54 8.78 0.74
C GLY A 118 -4.77 8.00 0.22
N ALA A 119 -5.72 8.68 -0.42
CA ALA A 119 -6.98 8.09 -0.91
C ALA A 119 -6.80 6.77 -1.70
N TYR A 120 -5.74 6.65 -2.51
CA TYR A 120 -5.45 5.44 -3.29
C TYR A 120 -5.13 4.20 -2.43
N LYS A 121 -4.65 4.39 -1.21
CA LYS A 121 -4.40 3.32 -0.25
C LYS A 121 -5.72 2.68 0.17
N TYR A 122 -6.72 3.48 0.57
CA TYR A 122 -8.06 2.98 0.91
C TYR A 122 -8.72 2.24 -0.26
N VAL A 123 -8.65 2.81 -1.48
CA VAL A 123 -9.16 2.14 -2.69
C VAL A 123 -8.42 0.81 -2.90
N SER A 124 -7.11 0.77 -2.70
CA SER A 124 -6.34 -0.47 -2.83
C SER A 124 -6.77 -1.54 -1.83
N GLU A 125 -7.04 -1.17 -0.57
CA GLU A 125 -7.52 -2.09 0.47
C GLU A 125 -8.93 -2.62 0.17
N LEU A 126 -9.84 -1.76 -0.30
CA LEU A 126 -11.17 -2.14 -0.74
C LEU A 126 -11.13 -3.18 -1.88
N TRP A 127 -10.22 -3.02 -2.85
CA TRP A 127 -10.00 -4.00 -3.91
C TRP A 127 -9.26 -5.28 -3.49
N ARG A 128 -8.65 -5.32 -2.29
CA ARG A 128 -8.11 -6.56 -1.72
C ARG A 128 -9.25 -7.42 -1.18
N LYS A 129 -10.21 -6.82 -0.46
CA LYS A 129 -11.41 -7.48 0.09
C LYS A 129 -12.55 -7.62 -0.95
N LYS A 130 -12.30 -8.29 -2.08
CA LYS A 130 -13.27 -8.43 -3.18
C LYS A 130 -14.55 -9.21 -2.83
N GLN A 131 -14.49 -10.05 -1.79
CA GLN A 131 -15.59 -10.89 -1.34
C GLN A 131 -16.54 -10.15 -0.39
N SER A 132 -16.20 -8.94 0.05
CA SER A 132 -17.15 -8.09 0.80
C SER A 132 -18.39 -7.80 -0.03
N ASP A 133 -19.54 -7.63 0.63
CA ASP A 133 -20.82 -7.47 -0.06
C ASP A 133 -20.87 -6.22 -0.93
N VAL A 134 -20.27 -5.12 -0.47
CA VAL A 134 -20.09 -3.88 -1.27
C VAL A 134 -19.35 -4.19 -2.58
N MET A 135 -18.22 -4.90 -2.52
CA MET A 135 -17.43 -5.18 -3.72
C MET A 135 -18.07 -6.22 -4.63
N ARG A 136 -18.79 -7.20 -4.07
CA ARG A 136 -19.56 -8.18 -4.85
C ARG A 136 -20.71 -7.50 -5.59
N PHE A 137 -21.45 -6.61 -4.92
CA PHE A 137 -22.52 -5.85 -5.52
C PHE A 137 -22.02 -4.99 -6.70
N VAL A 138 -20.98 -4.18 -6.48
CA VAL A 138 -20.39 -3.33 -7.52
C VAL A 138 -19.85 -4.16 -8.70
N GLN A 139 -19.23 -5.31 -8.43
CA GLN A 139 -18.75 -6.20 -9.50
C GLN A 139 -19.89 -6.86 -10.28
N ARG A 140 -21.00 -7.22 -9.64
CA ARG A 140 -22.17 -7.79 -10.33
C ARG A 140 -22.79 -6.79 -11.30
N VAL A 141 -23.06 -5.56 -10.84
CA VAL A 141 -23.63 -4.49 -11.68
C VAL A 141 -22.71 -4.18 -12.87
N ARG A 142 -21.40 -4.04 -12.63
CA ARG A 142 -20.42 -3.84 -13.71
C ARG A 142 -20.36 -5.01 -14.68
N CYS A 143 -20.42 -6.24 -14.19
CA CYS A 143 -20.37 -7.43 -15.04
C CYS A 143 -21.57 -7.46 -16.00
N TRP A 144 -22.76 -7.11 -15.50
CA TRP A 144 -23.97 -6.98 -16.32
C TRP A 144 -23.77 -5.96 -17.44
N GLU A 145 -23.27 -4.77 -17.14
CA GLU A 145 -22.97 -3.72 -18.13
C GLU A 145 -21.96 -4.22 -19.20
N TYR A 146 -20.90 -4.93 -18.77
CA TYR A 146 -19.85 -5.40 -19.67
C TYR A 146 -20.28 -6.52 -20.61
N ARG A 147 -21.37 -7.25 -20.29
CA ARG A 147 -21.92 -8.27 -21.18
C ARG A 147 -22.59 -7.64 -22.40
N GLN A 148 -23.29 -6.53 -22.20
CA GLN A 148 -24.01 -5.81 -23.26
C GLN A 148 -23.05 -5.13 -24.26
N GLN A 149 -21.86 -4.76 -23.80
CA GLN A 149 -20.88 -4.07 -24.60
C GLN A 149 -20.09 -5.01 -25.54
N PRO A 150 -19.50 -4.47 -26.63
CA PRO A 150 -18.70 -5.27 -27.55
C PRO A 150 -17.41 -5.80 -26.91
N SER A 151 -16.75 -6.72 -27.60
CA SER A 151 -15.59 -7.43 -27.03
C SER A 151 -14.39 -6.53 -26.69
N ILE A 152 -14.25 -5.40 -27.38
CA ILE A 152 -13.18 -4.41 -27.19
C ILE A 152 -13.84 -3.03 -27.20
N VAL A 153 -13.75 -2.31 -26.07
CA VAL A 153 -14.41 -1.01 -25.83
C VAL A 153 -13.36 0.00 -25.38
N ARG A 154 -13.44 1.23 -25.89
CA ARG A 154 -12.64 2.35 -25.40
C ARG A 154 -13.28 2.92 -24.14
N LEU A 155 -12.50 3.13 -23.09
CA LEU A 155 -12.93 3.85 -21.89
C LEU A 155 -12.46 5.30 -21.93
N VAL A 156 -13.25 6.20 -21.35
CA VAL A 156 -12.85 7.59 -21.10
C VAL A 156 -11.86 7.67 -19.93
N ARG A 157 -12.14 6.91 -18.85
CA ARG A 157 -11.33 6.85 -17.62
C ARG A 157 -11.16 5.39 -17.18
N PRO A 158 -10.01 5.04 -16.55
CA PRO A 158 -9.83 3.70 -16.01
C PRO A 158 -10.85 3.44 -14.89
N THR A 159 -11.46 2.25 -14.89
CA THR A 159 -12.40 1.87 -13.81
C THR A 159 -11.68 1.76 -12.47
N ARG A 160 -10.39 1.41 -12.51
CA ARG A 160 -9.54 1.26 -11.33
C ARG A 160 -8.30 2.18 -11.40
N PRO A 161 -8.41 3.45 -10.94
CA PRO A 161 -7.33 4.43 -11.07
C PRO A 161 -6.10 4.09 -10.21
N ASP A 162 -6.25 3.49 -9.02
CA ASP A 162 -5.14 3.09 -8.15
C ASP A 162 -4.21 2.07 -8.83
N LYS A 163 -4.81 1.06 -9.49
CA LYS A 163 -4.06 0.02 -10.18
C LYS A 163 -3.47 0.51 -11.48
N ALA A 164 -4.22 1.30 -12.24
CA ALA A 164 -3.75 1.88 -13.49
C ALA A 164 -2.48 2.73 -13.25
N ARG A 165 -2.50 3.61 -12.22
CA ARG A 165 -1.35 4.45 -11.86
C ARG A 165 -0.11 3.63 -11.50
N ARG A 166 -0.28 2.56 -10.71
CA ARG A 166 0.83 1.65 -10.35
C ARG A 166 1.47 0.97 -11.56
N LEU A 167 0.71 0.78 -12.63
CA LEU A 167 1.16 0.10 -13.84
C LEU A 167 1.69 1.07 -14.91
N GLY A 168 1.69 2.37 -14.63
CA GLY A 168 2.27 3.41 -15.50
C GLY A 168 1.25 4.29 -16.22
N TYR A 169 -0.05 4.19 -15.92
CA TYR A 169 -1.03 5.13 -16.46
C TYR A 169 -0.86 6.53 -15.85
N LYS A 170 -0.95 7.55 -16.70
CA LYS A 170 -1.03 8.96 -16.30
C LYS A 170 -2.23 9.58 -17.03
N ALA A 171 -2.98 10.41 -16.32
CA ALA A 171 -4.10 11.15 -16.89
C ALA A 171 -3.57 12.36 -17.66
N LYS A 172 -2.98 12.11 -18.83
CA LYS A 172 -2.56 13.11 -19.80
C LYS A 172 -2.92 12.62 -21.20
N GLN A 173 -2.93 13.53 -22.16
CA GLN A 173 -3.20 13.17 -23.55
C GLN A 173 -2.19 12.13 -24.08
N GLY A 174 -2.64 11.27 -24.99
CA GLY A 174 -1.85 10.17 -25.55
C GLY A 174 -1.92 8.85 -24.75
N PHE A 175 -2.45 8.86 -23.52
CA PHE A 175 -2.79 7.63 -22.80
C PHE A 175 -4.25 7.24 -23.07
N VAL A 176 -4.47 5.97 -23.42
CA VAL A 176 -5.81 5.43 -23.69
C VAL A 176 -5.99 4.14 -22.93
N VAL A 177 -7.21 3.88 -22.47
CA VAL A 177 -7.57 2.63 -21.78
C VAL A 177 -8.66 1.92 -22.57
N TYR A 178 -8.44 0.63 -22.82
CA TYR A 178 -9.43 -0.22 -23.48
C TYR A 178 -9.84 -1.38 -22.56
N ARG A 179 -11.14 -1.68 -22.49
CA ARG A 179 -11.67 -2.88 -21.87
C ARG A 179 -11.73 -4.00 -22.91
N VAL A 180 -11.24 -5.17 -22.56
CA VAL A 180 -11.25 -6.35 -23.42
C VAL A 180 -11.75 -7.56 -22.66
N ARG A 181 -12.70 -8.29 -23.28
CA ARG A 181 -13.20 -9.56 -22.77
C ARG A 181 -12.50 -10.75 -23.41
N VAL A 182 -12.20 -11.77 -22.59
CA VAL A 182 -11.59 -13.03 -23.04
C VAL A 182 -12.38 -14.20 -22.46
N ARG A 183 -12.75 -15.18 -23.30
CA ARG A 183 -13.50 -16.37 -22.88
C ARG A 183 -12.69 -17.21 -21.89
N ARG A 184 -13.35 -17.67 -20.83
CA ARG A 184 -12.80 -18.58 -19.82
C ARG A 184 -12.65 -20.00 -20.39
N GLY A 185 -12.04 -20.88 -19.60
CA GLY A 185 -11.80 -22.28 -19.96
C GLY A 185 -10.47 -22.53 -20.70
N GLY A 186 -10.24 -23.80 -20.99
CA GLY A 186 -9.07 -24.30 -21.72
C GLY A 186 -9.11 -23.97 -23.22
N ARG A 187 -8.28 -24.66 -23.99
CA ARG A 187 -8.28 -24.56 -25.45
C ARG A 187 -8.43 -25.95 -26.04
N LYS A 188 -9.52 -26.18 -26.76
CA LYS A 188 -9.68 -27.39 -27.59
C LYS A 188 -8.64 -27.38 -28.72
N ARG A 189 -8.03 -28.53 -29.02
CA ARG A 189 -7.21 -28.68 -30.23
C ARG A 189 -8.09 -28.47 -31.47
N PRO A 190 -7.68 -27.63 -32.44
CA PRO A 190 -8.44 -27.47 -33.67
C PRO A 190 -8.20 -28.68 -34.57
N VAL A 191 -9.03 -29.72 -34.40
CA VAL A 191 -9.00 -30.94 -35.21
C VAL A 191 -10.41 -31.28 -35.70
N PRO A 192 -10.58 -31.60 -36.99
CA PRO A 192 -11.86 -32.07 -37.51
C PRO A 192 -12.33 -33.31 -36.74
N LYS A 193 -13.58 -33.33 -36.29
CA LYS A 193 -14.22 -34.45 -35.57
C LYS A 193 -13.50 -34.95 -34.30
N GLY A 194 -12.44 -34.27 -33.83
CA GLY A 194 -11.64 -34.76 -32.70
C GLY A 194 -10.61 -35.84 -33.07
N ILE A 195 -10.43 -36.15 -34.36
CA ILE A 195 -9.54 -37.23 -34.80
C ILE A 195 -8.10 -36.71 -34.88
N VAL A 196 -7.18 -37.42 -34.21
CA VAL A 196 -5.74 -37.13 -34.23
C VAL A 196 -4.98 -38.38 -34.61
N TYR A 197 -4.27 -38.33 -35.74
CA TYR A 197 -3.43 -39.44 -36.18
C TYR A 197 -2.07 -39.46 -35.47
N GLY A 198 -1.47 -40.64 -35.40
CA GLY A 198 -0.14 -40.87 -34.83
C GLY A 198 -0.16 -41.42 -33.40
N LYS A 199 0.94 -41.22 -32.68
CA LYS A 199 1.20 -41.85 -31.37
C LYS A 199 0.13 -41.47 -30.32
N PRO A 200 -0.28 -42.41 -29.43
CA PRO A 200 -1.30 -42.18 -28.39
C PRO A 200 -1.08 -40.94 -27.51
N THR A 201 0.18 -40.61 -27.19
CA THR A 201 0.57 -39.39 -26.45
C THR A 201 0.02 -38.09 -27.04
N ASN A 202 -0.17 -38.02 -28.36
CA ASN A 202 -0.60 -36.81 -29.05
C ASN A 202 -2.13 -36.73 -29.25
N GLN A 203 -2.89 -37.77 -28.88
CA GLN A 203 -4.32 -37.87 -29.16
C GLN A 203 -5.22 -37.01 -28.24
N GLY A 204 -4.66 -36.32 -27.25
CA GLY A 204 -5.42 -35.43 -26.37
C GLY A 204 -6.04 -34.21 -27.09
N VAL A 205 -7.35 -33.99 -26.90
CA VAL A 205 -8.10 -32.90 -27.57
C VAL A 205 -8.63 -31.84 -26.60
N THR A 206 -9.31 -32.25 -25.51
CA THR A 206 -10.12 -31.34 -24.67
C THR A 206 -9.37 -30.73 -23.49
N GLN A 207 -8.55 -31.53 -22.79
CA GLN A 207 -7.92 -31.12 -21.53
C GLN A 207 -6.67 -30.26 -21.70
N LEU A 208 -6.36 -29.85 -22.93
CA LEU A 208 -5.21 -29.00 -23.24
C LEU A 208 -5.36 -27.59 -22.63
N LYS A 209 -4.30 -27.14 -21.97
CA LYS A 209 -4.20 -25.78 -21.42
C LYS A 209 -3.37 -24.93 -22.35
N PHE A 210 -3.83 -23.71 -22.60
CA PHE A 210 -3.06 -22.79 -23.43
C PHE A 210 -1.83 -22.30 -22.66
N GLN A 211 -0.68 -22.26 -23.32
CA GLN A 211 0.56 -21.82 -22.68
C GLN A 211 0.43 -20.40 -22.12
N ARG A 212 -0.11 -19.45 -22.90
CA ARG A 212 -0.22 -18.05 -22.48
C ARG A 212 -1.43 -17.83 -21.56
N SER A 213 -1.28 -16.90 -20.62
CA SER A 213 -2.39 -16.52 -19.76
C SER A 213 -3.46 -15.72 -20.50
N LYS A 214 -4.69 -15.74 -19.99
CA LYS A 214 -5.84 -15.02 -20.59
C LYS A 214 -5.61 -13.50 -20.64
N ARG A 215 -4.82 -12.96 -19.72
CA ARG A 215 -4.42 -11.55 -19.71
C ARG A 215 -3.46 -11.22 -20.86
N SER A 216 -2.48 -12.08 -21.16
CA SER A 216 -1.64 -11.95 -22.35
C SER A 216 -2.48 -12.01 -23.63
N VAL A 217 -3.45 -12.92 -23.70
CA VAL A 217 -4.39 -13.01 -24.84
C VAL A 217 -5.22 -11.74 -24.99
N ALA A 218 -5.62 -11.09 -23.89
CA ALA A 218 -6.33 -9.82 -23.93
C ALA A 218 -5.45 -8.70 -24.52
N GLU A 219 -4.20 -8.61 -24.07
CA GLU A 219 -3.21 -7.65 -24.60
C GLU A 219 -3.00 -7.84 -26.11
N GLU A 220 -2.84 -9.09 -26.56
CA GLU A 220 -2.66 -9.40 -27.98
C GLU A 220 -3.90 -9.06 -28.82
N ARG A 221 -5.11 -9.30 -28.30
CA ARG A 221 -6.36 -8.91 -28.98
C ARG A 221 -6.45 -7.39 -29.17
N ALA A 222 -6.11 -6.62 -28.14
CA ALA A 222 -6.07 -5.16 -28.25
C ALA A 222 -4.98 -4.68 -29.20
N GLY A 223 -3.76 -5.21 -29.09
CA GLY A 223 -2.64 -4.80 -29.95
C GLY A 223 -2.86 -5.10 -31.42
N ARG A 224 -3.56 -6.19 -31.75
CA ARG A 224 -3.96 -6.51 -33.14
C ARG A 224 -5.04 -5.57 -33.66
N LYS A 225 -6.04 -5.22 -32.85
CA LYS A 225 -7.11 -4.30 -33.25
C LYS A 225 -6.62 -2.84 -33.33
N LEU A 226 -5.66 -2.48 -32.50
CA LEU A 226 -5.17 -1.11 -32.32
C LEU A 226 -3.69 -1.01 -32.71
N GLY A 227 -3.38 -1.32 -33.98
CA GLY A 227 -1.98 -1.43 -34.46
C GLY A 227 -1.13 -0.16 -34.33
N GLY A 228 -1.77 1.02 -34.38
CA GLY A 228 -1.08 2.31 -34.20
C GLY A 228 -0.61 2.55 -32.76
N LEU A 229 -1.29 1.98 -31.77
CA LEU A 229 -1.01 2.20 -30.36
C LEU A 229 0.05 1.20 -29.83
N ARG A 230 0.59 1.50 -28.65
CA ARG A 230 1.56 0.65 -27.95
C ARG A 230 1.01 0.20 -26.61
N VAL A 231 0.98 -1.11 -26.38
CA VAL A 231 0.55 -1.68 -25.10
C VAL A 231 1.62 -1.43 -24.04
N VAL A 232 1.28 -0.72 -22.97
CA VAL A 232 2.14 -0.53 -21.80
C VAL A 232 2.01 -1.73 -20.87
N ASN A 233 0.79 -1.96 -20.38
CA ASN A 233 0.44 -2.99 -19.40
C ASN A 233 -1.08 -3.22 -19.40
N SER A 234 -1.54 -4.16 -18.61
CA SER A 234 -2.96 -4.45 -18.42
C SER A 234 -3.29 -4.75 -16.97
N TYR A 235 -4.55 -4.89 -16.58
CA TYR A 235 -4.92 -5.44 -15.28
C TYR A 235 -6.29 -6.11 -15.32
N TRP A 236 -6.50 -7.04 -14.39
CA TRP A 236 -7.79 -7.69 -14.20
C TRP A 236 -8.78 -6.70 -13.60
N LEU A 237 -10.01 -6.72 -14.12
CA LEU A 237 -11.08 -5.87 -13.65
C LEU A 237 -12.22 -6.67 -13.01
N ASN A 238 -12.74 -7.65 -13.75
CA ASN A 238 -13.90 -8.42 -13.34
C ASN A 238 -13.91 -9.80 -14.02
N GLU A 239 -14.71 -10.72 -13.53
CA GLU A 239 -14.95 -12.01 -14.17
C GLU A 239 -16.38 -12.51 -14.01
N ASP A 240 -16.83 -13.23 -15.02
CA ASP A 240 -18.11 -13.91 -15.09
C ASP A 240 -17.87 -15.42 -15.28
N SER A 241 -18.91 -16.25 -15.27
CA SER A 241 -18.80 -17.68 -15.62
C SER A 241 -18.12 -17.90 -16.99
N THR A 242 -18.48 -17.09 -17.98
CA THR A 242 -18.07 -17.27 -19.37
C THR A 242 -16.84 -16.44 -19.76
N TYR A 243 -16.67 -15.24 -19.19
CA TYR A 243 -15.65 -14.27 -19.62
C TYR A 243 -14.80 -13.74 -18.46
N LYS A 244 -13.58 -13.32 -18.76
CA LYS A 244 -12.74 -12.47 -17.90
C LYS A 244 -12.53 -11.14 -18.60
N TYR A 245 -12.60 -10.07 -17.82
CA TYR A 245 -12.46 -8.70 -18.29
C TYR A 245 -11.15 -8.10 -17.82
N TYR A 246 -10.43 -7.48 -18.76
CA TYR A 246 -9.17 -6.79 -18.50
C TYR A 246 -9.24 -5.38 -19.04
N GLU A 247 -8.61 -4.45 -18.34
CA GLU A 247 -8.32 -3.11 -18.86
C GLU A 247 -6.87 -3.08 -19.31
N ILE A 248 -6.63 -2.56 -20.51
CA ILE A 248 -5.33 -2.50 -21.16
C ILE A 248 -4.98 -1.03 -21.33
N ILE A 249 -3.82 -0.67 -20.81
CA ILE A 249 -3.26 0.67 -20.91
C ILE A 249 -2.44 0.72 -22.19
N LEU A 250 -2.87 1.57 -23.10
CA LEU A 250 -2.23 1.85 -24.37
C LEU A 250 -1.72 3.28 -24.39
N VAL A 251 -0.69 3.49 -25.20
CA VAL A 251 -0.07 4.80 -25.42
C VAL A 251 0.00 5.04 -26.92
N ASP A 252 -0.32 6.26 -27.33
CA ASP A 252 -0.11 6.74 -28.69
C ASP A 252 1.33 7.28 -28.83
N PRO A 253 2.20 6.63 -29.61
CA PRO A 253 3.57 7.10 -29.83
C PRO A 253 3.66 8.33 -30.74
N ALA A 254 2.61 8.65 -31.50
CA ALA A 254 2.59 9.83 -32.38
C ALA A 254 2.30 11.12 -31.62
N HIS A 255 1.72 11.04 -30.42
CA HIS A 255 1.32 12.23 -29.67
C HIS A 255 2.49 12.95 -29.00
N ASN A 256 2.56 14.28 -29.15
CA ASN A 256 3.64 15.11 -28.62
C ASN A 256 3.77 15.02 -27.09
N ALA A 257 2.65 14.94 -26.36
CA ALA A 257 2.69 14.81 -24.90
C ALA A 257 3.32 13.49 -24.40
N VAL A 258 3.42 12.48 -25.27
CA VAL A 258 4.11 11.21 -24.99
C VAL A 258 5.57 11.31 -25.42
N ARG A 259 5.83 11.86 -26.61
CA ARG A 259 7.20 12.01 -27.15
C ARG A 259 8.07 12.92 -26.28
N ASN A 260 7.49 14.00 -25.77
CA ASN A 260 8.21 15.00 -24.97
C ASN A 260 8.41 14.56 -23.50
N ASP A 261 7.70 13.54 -23.00
CA ASP A 261 7.85 13.10 -21.61
C ASP A 261 8.98 12.06 -21.48
N PRO A 262 10.09 12.40 -20.80
CA PRO A 262 11.27 11.53 -20.70
C PRO A 262 10.99 10.22 -19.95
N ARG A 263 9.92 10.12 -19.17
CA ARG A 263 9.58 8.91 -18.40
C ARG A 263 8.96 7.82 -19.26
N ILE A 264 8.31 8.19 -20.37
CA ILE A 264 7.58 7.24 -21.24
C ILE A 264 8.11 7.22 -22.68
N ASN A 265 8.86 8.24 -23.11
CA ASN A 265 9.38 8.40 -24.48
C ASN A 265 10.04 7.13 -25.05
N TRP A 266 10.64 6.29 -24.21
CA TRP A 266 11.23 5.01 -24.59
C TRP A 266 10.25 4.15 -25.41
N ILE A 267 8.95 4.21 -25.15
CA ILE A 267 7.94 3.41 -25.87
C ILE A 267 7.77 3.82 -27.34
N CYS A 268 8.17 5.05 -27.69
CA CYS A 268 8.08 5.57 -29.06
C CYS A 268 9.14 4.98 -29.99
N ASN A 269 10.23 4.43 -29.43
CA ASN A 269 11.29 3.82 -30.23
C ASN A 269 10.76 2.61 -31.03
N PRO A 270 11.23 2.40 -32.27
CA PRO A 270 10.72 1.34 -33.15
C PRO A 270 10.92 -0.07 -32.56
N VAL A 271 11.93 -0.25 -31.70
CA VAL A 271 12.21 -1.51 -30.98
C VAL A 271 11.03 -1.96 -30.11
N HIS A 272 10.14 -1.04 -29.70
CA HIS A 272 8.99 -1.30 -28.84
C HIS A 272 7.67 -1.51 -29.58
N LYS A 273 7.70 -1.70 -30.91
CA LYS A 273 6.53 -2.15 -31.69
C LYS A 273 6.04 -3.54 -31.22
N HIS A 274 4.72 -3.72 -31.10
CA HIS A 274 4.09 -5.00 -30.75
C HIS A 274 4.76 -5.81 -29.63
N ARG A 275 4.97 -5.17 -28.48
CA ARG A 275 5.58 -5.80 -27.28
C ARG A 275 4.72 -6.93 -26.74
N GLU A 276 3.40 -6.80 -26.86
CA GLU A 276 2.39 -7.79 -26.48
C GLU A 276 2.55 -9.09 -27.28
N LEU A 277 2.75 -9.01 -28.60
CA LEU A 277 2.92 -10.18 -29.47
C LEU A 277 4.24 -10.92 -29.19
N ARG A 278 5.28 -10.19 -28.79
CA ARG A 278 6.60 -10.73 -28.42
C ARG A 278 6.69 -11.18 -26.95
N GLY A 279 5.64 -11.00 -26.16
CA GLY A 279 5.61 -11.38 -24.74
C GLY A 279 6.59 -10.57 -23.89
N LEU A 280 6.72 -9.26 -24.16
CA LEU A 280 7.57 -8.32 -23.40
C LEU A 280 6.79 -7.51 -22.35
N THR A 281 5.46 -7.63 -22.32
CA THR A 281 4.61 -7.08 -21.27
C THR A 281 4.84 -7.79 -19.93
N SER A 282 4.34 -7.22 -18.83
CA SER A 282 4.50 -7.83 -17.49
C SER A 282 3.91 -9.24 -17.42
N GLU A 283 2.83 -9.48 -18.15
CA GLU A 283 2.18 -10.79 -18.24
C GLU A 283 2.90 -11.73 -19.20
N GLY A 284 3.36 -11.24 -20.36
CA GLY A 284 4.20 -12.02 -21.27
C GLY A 284 5.49 -12.52 -20.62
N LYS A 285 6.15 -11.66 -19.84
CA LYS A 285 7.34 -12.03 -19.04
C LYS A 285 7.02 -13.07 -17.97
N LYS A 286 5.83 -13.01 -17.34
CA LYS A 286 5.37 -14.03 -16.37
C LYS A 286 5.24 -15.38 -17.06
N ASN A 287 4.54 -15.43 -18.21
CA ASN A 287 4.34 -16.65 -18.97
C ASN A 287 5.65 -17.29 -19.47
N ARG A 288 6.65 -16.47 -19.81
CA ARG A 288 7.98 -16.95 -20.23
C ARG A 288 8.84 -17.45 -19.06
N GLY A 289 8.35 -17.41 -17.82
CA GLY A 289 9.14 -17.78 -16.64
C GLY A 289 10.28 -16.82 -16.32
N LEU A 290 10.17 -15.55 -16.74
CA LEU A 290 11.22 -14.53 -16.55
C LEU A 290 11.07 -13.73 -15.25
N ARG A 291 10.01 -13.96 -14.47
CA ARG A 291 9.84 -13.33 -13.15
C ARG A 291 10.75 -13.94 -12.09
N GLY A 292 10.92 -15.27 -12.11
CA GLY A 292 11.89 -15.95 -11.24
C GLY A 292 13.31 -15.83 -11.79
N LYS A 293 14.30 -15.75 -10.89
CA LYS A 293 15.75 -15.78 -11.16
C LYS A 293 16.36 -16.89 -10.30
N GLY A 294 17.56 -17.37 -10.67
CA GLY A 294 18.26 -18.45 -9.94
C GLY A 294 18.21 -19.81 -10.64
N HIS A 295 18.59 -20.86 -9.91
CA HIS A 295 18.79 -22.22 -10.43
C HIS A 295 17.55 -22.78 -11.14
N ASN A 296 16.34 -22.55 -10.61
CA ASN A 296 15.09 -23.01 -11.22
C ASN A 296 14.75 -22.35 -12.57
N ASN A 297 15.39 -21.22 -12.90
CA ASN A 297 15.07 -20.43 -14.09
C ASN A 297 16.26 -20.28 -15.06
N HIS A 298 17.34 -21.04 -14.88
CA HIS A 298 18.52 -21.02 -15.75
C HIS A 298 18.17 -21.37 -17.22
N LYS A 299 17.30 -22.36 -17.44
CA LYS A 299 16.82 -22.78 -18.78
C LYS A 299 15.92 -21.75 -19.49
N ASN A 300 15.47 -20.70 -18.79
CA ASN A 300 14.56 -19.70 -19.36
C ASN A 300 15.27 -18.48 -19.94
N ARG A 301 16.57 -18.29 -19.68
CA ARG A 301 17.36 -17.10 -20.09
C ARG A 301 18.48 -17.47 -21.06
N PRO A 302 18.69 -16.71 -22.15
CA PRO A 302 17.97 -15.49 -22.56
C PRO A 302 16.55 -15.74 -23.10
N SER A 303 16.30 -16.94 -23.63
CA SER A 303 14.97 -17.49 -23.90
C SER A 303 15.06 -19.01 -23.92
N ARG A 304 13.96 -19.73 -23.61
CA ARG A 304 13.96 -21.21 -23.58
C ARG A 304 14.52 -21.85 -24.86
N ARG A 305 14.16 -21.31 -26.04
CA ARG A 305 14.66 -21.82 -27.32
C ARG A 305 16.11 -21.44 -27.57
N ALA A 306 16.54 -20.24 -27.19
CA ALA A 306 17.94 -19.82 -27.33
C ALA A 306 18.87 -20.67 -26.45
N THR A 307 18.47 -20.96 -25.21
CA THR A 307 19.22 -21.83 -24.30
C THR A 307 19.28 -23.27 -24.81
N TRP A 308 18.15 -23.80 -25.29
CA TRP A 308 18.14 -25.11 -25.93
C TRP A 308 19.06 -25.15 -27.17
N LYS A 309 19.02 -24.14 -28.03
CA LYS A 309 19.92 -24.07 -29.20
C LYS A 309 21.39 -24.06 -28.76
N LYS A 310 21.76 -23.23 -27.79
CA LYS A 310 23.14 -23.17 -27.27
C LYS A 310 23.63 -24.54 -26.79
N ASN A 311 22.81 -25.27 -26.04
CA ASN A 311 23.20 -26.54 -25.44
C ASN A 311 23.25 -27.72 -26.42
N ASN A 312 22.46 -27.65 -27.51
CA ASN A 312 22.41 -28.70 -28.53
C ASN A 312 23.20 -28.35 -29.80
N SER A 313 23.88 -27.21 -29.83
CA SER A 313 24.77 -26.86 -30.95
C SER A 313 26.12 -27.53 -30.75
N LEU A 314 26.53 -28.34 -31.72
CA LEU A 314 27.87 -28.93 -31.74
C LEU A 314 28.92 -27.82 -31.90
N SER A 315 29.83 -27.71 -30.93
CA SER A 315 30.92 -26.72 -30.96
C SER A 315 32.18 -27.34 -31.57
N LEU A 316 32.40 -27.12 -32.87
CA LEU A 316 33.63 -27.51 -33.56
C LEU A 316 34.64 -26.37 -33.51
N ARG A 317 35.59 -26.43 -32.58
CA ARG A 317 36.69 -25.46 -32.49
C ARG A 317 37.74 -25.75 -33.57
N ARG A 318 38.46 -24.70 -34.01
CA ARG A 318 39.55 -24.82 -34.99
C ARG A 318 40.64 -25.79 -34.52
N TYR A 319 40.99 -25.71 -33.25
CA TYR A 319 41.89 -26.63 -32.57
C TYR A 319 41.09 -27.30 -31.44
N ARG A 320 41.17 -28.62 -31.35
CA ARG A 320 40.47 -29.41 -30.33
C ARG A 320 41.31 -29.51 -29.07
#